data_AF-A0A2A6FSM4-F1
#
_entry.id   AF-A0A2A6FSM4-F1
#
_cell.length_a   1.000
_cell.length_b   1.000
_cell.length_c   1.000
_cell.angle_alpha   90.00
_cell.angle_beta   90.00
_cell.angle_gamma   90.00
#
_symmetry.space_group_name_H-M   'P 1'
#
loop_
_entity.id
_entity.type
_entity.pdbx_description
1 polymer ?
#
loop_
_entity_poly.entity_id
_entity_poly.type
_entity_poly.pdbx_seq_one_letter_code
_entity_poly.pdbx_strand_id
1 'polypeptide(L)' 'MLPALDTQTGLLPLGRYEATLEAIKQNYVDAPQFQASTTRAEIWQHFESATTGIRSVVPVICV' A
#
# COMPACT_ATOMS: atom_id res chain seq x y z
N MET A 1 -13.10 0.76 4.36
CA MET A 1 -12.12 0.57 5.46
C MET A 1 -11.46 -0.78 5.29
N LEU A 2 -10.13 -0.83 5.39
CA LEU A 2 -9.38 -2.08 5.28
C LEU A 2 -9.65 -2.95 6.52
N PRO A 3 -9.99 -4.24 6.36
CA PRO A 3 -10.15 -5.14 7.50
C PRO A 3 -8.79 -5.44 8.14
N ALA A 4 -8.83 -5.91 9.38
CA ALA A 4 -7.64 -6.45 10.04
C ALA A 4 -7.08 -7.63 9.25
N LEU A 5 -5.75 -7.79 9.29
CA LEU A 5 -5.07 -8.94 8.74
C LEU A 5 -5.47 -10.21 9.50
N ASP A 6 -5.59 -11.31 8.77
CA ASP A 6 -5.71 -12.63 9.37
C ASP A 6 -4.46 -12.93 10.22
N THR A 7 -4.65 -13.31 11.47
CA THR A 7 -3.55 -13.45 12.44
C THR A 7 -2.69 -14.68 12.21
N GLN A 8 -3.19 -15.67 11.46
CA GLN A 8 -2.47 -16.91 11.15
C GLN A 8 -1.62 -16.77 9.89
N THR A 9 -2.13 -16.07 8.87
CA THR A 9 -1.50 -15.95 7.55
C THR A 9 -0.85 -14.59 7.31
N GLY A 10 -1.25 -13.54 8.04
CA GLY A 10 -0.83 -12.16 7.80
C GLY A 10 -1.41 -11.56 6.52
N LEU A 11 -2.43 -12.18 5.92
CA LEU A 11 -3.06 -11.76 4.68
C LEU A 11 -4.37 -11.00 4.93
N LEU A 12 -4.77 -10.20 3.95
CA LEU A 12 -6.12 -9.65 3.93
C LEU A 12 -7.14 -10.80 3.75
N PRO A 13 -8.29 -10.76 4.42
CA PRO A 13 -9.42 -11.65 4.13
C PRO A 13 -9.82 -11.58 2.66
N LEU A 14 -10.44 -12.64 2.16
CA LEU A 14 -10.91 -12.68 0.78
C LEU A 14 -12.02 -11.65 0.55
N GLY A 15 -11.79 -10.73 -0.39
CA GLY A 15 -12.77 -9.71 -0.76
C GLY A 15 -12.17 -8.56 -1.57
N ARG A 16 -13.02 -7.60 -1.94
CA ARG A 16 -12.61 -6.31 -2.50
C ARG A 16 -12.91 -5.23 -1.49
N TYR A 17 -11.89 -4.48 -1.10
CA TYR A 17 -12.01 -3.44 -0.09
C TYR A 17 -11.53 -2.12 -0.68
N GLU A 18 -12.40 -1.12 -0.59
CA GLU A 18 -12.02 0.24 -0.93
C GLU A 18 -11.02 0.78 0.10
N ALA A 19 -9.94 1.37 -0.41
CA ALA A 19 -8.88 1.97 0.38
C ALA A 19 -8.24 3.13 -0.38
N THR A 20 -7.85 4.16 0.36
CA THR A 20 -6.99 5.24 -0.16
C THR A 20 -5.53 4.79 -0.10
N LEU A 21 -4.65 5.42 -0.90
CA LEU A 21 -3.20 5.18 -0.81
C LEU A 21 -2.66 5.47 0.59
N GLU A 22 -3.17 6.52 1.23
CA GLU A 22 -2.81 6.87 2.61
C GLU A 22 -3.18 5.76 3.60
N ALA A 23 -4.39 5.20 3.48
CA ALA A 23 -4.81 4.09 4.32
C ALA A 23 -3.92 2.85 4.12
N ILE A 24 -3.51 2.56 2.89
CA ILE A 24 -2.59 1.45 2.59
C ILE A 24 -1.22 1.69 3.24
N LYS A 25 -0.65 2.89 3.09
CA LYS A 25 0.64 3.26 3.70
C LYS A 25 0.62 3.12 5.21
N GLN A 26 -0.40 3.69 5.85
CA GLN A 26 -0.57 3.64 7.31
C GLN A 26 -0.69 2.21 7.85
N ASN A 27 -1.42 1.33 7.16
CA ASN A 27 -1.71 -0.02 7.66
C ASN A 27 -0.63 -1.06 7.31
N TYR A 28 0.13 -0.87 6.22
CA TYR A 28 1.05 -1.89 5.70
C TYR A 28 2.52 -1.49 5.61
N VAL A 29 2.81 -0.20 5.80
CA VAL A 29 4.17 0.35 5.76
C VAL A 29 4.52 0.97 7.12
N ASP A 30 3.73 1.94 7.56
CA ASP A 30 4.02 2.74 8.76
C ASP A 30 3.50 2.10 10.06
N ALA A 31 2.74 1.00 9.96
CA ALA A 31 2.09 0.39 11.11
C ALA A 31 3.13 -0.09 12.15
N PRO A 32 2.88 0.05 13.47
CA PRO A 32 3.86 -0.27 14.51
C PRO A 32 4.48 -1.67 14.40
N GLN A 33 3.70 -2.66 14.01
CA GLN A 33 4.15 -4.04 13.82
C GLN A 33 5.14 -4.23 12.67
N PHE A 34 5.26 -3.23 11.78
CA PHE A 34 6.17 -3.26 10.63
C PHE A 34 7.34 -2.28 10.77
N GLN A 35 7.50 -1.58 11.89
CA GLN A 35 8.59 -0.62 12.08
C GLN A 35 9.99 -1.20 11.88
N ALA A 36 10.19 -2.48 12.21
CA ALA A 36 11.47 -3.17 12.01
C ALA A 36 11.69 -3.64 10.55
N SER A 37 10.68 -3.52 9.68
CA SER A 37 10.75 -3.99 8.30
C SER A 37 11.33 -2.93 7.38
N THR A 38 12.58 -3.12 6.95
CA THR A 38 13.22 -2.25 5.95
C THR A 38 12.66 -2.46 4.55
N THR A 39 12.29 -3.71 4.21
CA THR A 39 11.78 -4.08 2.89
C THR A 39 10.45 -3.40 2.55
N ARG A 40 9.55 -3.23 3.51
CA ARG A 40 8.23 -2.59 3.26
C ARG A 40 8.39 -1.11 2.90
N ALA A 41 9.26 -0.41 3.59
CA ALA A 41 9.58 0.99 3.30
C ALA A 41 10.20 1.14 1.91
N GLU A 42 11.15 0.26 1.55
CA GLU A 42 11.79 0.24 0.24
C GLU A 42 10.79 -0.04 -0.90
N ILE A 43 9.93 -1.04 -0.75
CA ILE A 43 8.87 -1.36 -1.72
C ILE A 43 7.94 -0.15 -1.91
N TRP A 44 7.56 0.52 -0.82
CA TRP A 44 6.72 1.71 -0.90
C TRP A 44 7.40 2.84 -1.67
N GLN A 45 8.68 3.09 -1.40
CA GLN A 45 9.47 4.09 -2.12
C GLN A 45 9.56 3.77 -3.62
N HIS A 46 9.78 2.50 -3.98
CA HIS A 46 9.78 2.05 -5.38
C HIS A 46 8.42 2.26 -6.04
N PHE A 47 7.33 1.95 -5.34
CA PHE A 47 5.97 2.20 -5.81
C PHE A 47 5.72 3.69 -6.08
N GLU A 48 6.10 4.59 -5.15
CA GLU A 48 5.92 6.03 -5.31
C GLU A 48 6.74 6.57 -6.49
N SER A 49 7.98 6.12 -6.62
CA SER A 49 8.88 6.51 -7.72
C SER A 49 8.35 6.07 -9.07
N ALA A 50 7.91 4.81 -9.18
CA ALA A 50 7.31 4.27 -10.39
C ALA A 50 6.01 4.99 -10.75
N THR A 51 5.13 5.23 -9.77
CA THR A 51 3.86 5.93 -9.98
C THR A 51 4.08 7.36 -10.46
N THR A 52 5.06 8.06 -9.88
CA THR A 52 5.45 9.41 -10.31
C THR A 52 5.96 9.41 -11.75
N GLY A 53 6.86 8.47 -12.08
CA GLY A 53 7.37 8.30 -13.44
C GLY A 53 6.26 8.01 -14.44
N ILE A 54 5.37 7.06 -14.15
CA ILE A 54 4.24 6.70 -15.02
C ILE A 54 3.30 7.88 -15.23
N ARG A 55 2.94 8.62 -14.17
CA ARG A 55 2.04 9.78 -14.27
C ARG A 55 2.64 10.93 -15.11
N SER A 56 3.97 11.00 -15.22
CA SER A 56 4.62 12.01 -16.05
C SER A 56 4.49 11.73 -17.56
N VAL A 57 4.25 10.48 -17.95
CA VAL A 57 4.20 10.04 -19.36
C VAL A 57 2.82 9.52 -19.80
N VAL A 58 1.98 9.09 -18.86
CA VAL A 58 0.61 8.66 -19.11
C VAL A 58 -0.35 9.70 -18.52
N PRO A 59 -1.11 10.42 -19.35
CA PRO A 59 -2.19 11.25 -18.85
C PRO A 59 -3.23 10.35 -18.18
N VAL A 60 -3.32 10.45 -16.85
CA VAL A 60 -4.38 9.81 -16.08
C VAL A 60 -5.65 10.63 -16.32
N ILE A 61 -6.43 10.24 -17.32
CA ILE A 61 -7.77 10.79 -17.53
C ILE A 61 -8.69 10.04 -16.58
N CYS A 62 -9.05 10.67 -15.46
CA CYS A 62 -10.18 10.22 -14.66
C CYS A 62 -11.46 10.49 -15.46
N VAL A 63 -12.10 9.43 -15.96
CA VAL A 63 -13.47 9.46 -16.48
C VAL A 63 -14.48 9.53 -15.34
#